data_AF-A0A925TUG9-F1
#
_entry.id   AF-A0A925TUG9-F1
#
_cell.length_a   1.000
_cell.length_b   1.000
_cell.length_c   1.000
_cell.angle_alpha   90.00
_cell.angle_beta   90.00
_cell.angle_gamma   90.00
#
_symmetry.space_group_name_H-M   'P 1'
#
loop_
_entity.id
_entity.type
_entity.pdbx_description
1 polymer ?
#
loop_
_entity_poly.entity_id
_entity_poly.type
_entity_poly.pdbx_seq_one_letter_code
_entity_poly.pdbx_strand_id
1 'polypeptide(L)'
;MKYYWSDNDIPELAPLSTADRRKVQQESRKLYPEVKKAFWVYLATVVAVGFASAILLSIVSYALGIRSQWVGAIGAGLGVVFGRTAMIEKCRPFWKQYIESHAIATSKQL
;
A
#
# COMPACT_ATOMS: atom_id res chain seq x y z
N MET A 1 0.53 14.06 8.60
CA MET A 1 0.44 12.93 7.65
C MET A 1 -0.98 12.38 7.69
N LYS A 2 -1.64 12.23 6.53
CA LYS A 2 -2.94 11.56 6.45
C LYS A 2 -2.70 10.07 6.31
N TYR A 3 -3.33 9.26 7.16
CA TYR A 3 -3.29 7.80 7.03
C TYR A 3 -4.35 7.34 6.02
N TYR A 4 -3.95 6.50 5.06
CA TYR A 4 -4.84 5.94 4.05
C TYR A 4 -5.09 4.47 4.38
N TRP A 5 -6.24 4.20 5.00
CA TRP A 5 -6.67 2.85 5.39
C TRP A 5 -7.34 2.10 4.24
N SER A 6 -7.87 2.83 3.26
CA SER A 6 -8.58 2.29 2.11
C SER A 6 -8.34 3.15 0.87
N ASP A 7 -8.63 2.58 -0.30
CA ASP A 7 -8.51 3.32 -1.56
C ASP A 7 -9.56 4.43 -1.69
N ASN A 8 -10.59 4.44 -0.83
CA ASN A 8 -11.55 5.54 -0.70
C ASN A 8 -10.96 6.77 -0.02
N ASP A 9 -9.92 6.59 0.82
CA ASP A 9 -9.31 7.70 1.56
C ASP A 9 -8.41 8.57 0.67
N ILE A 10 -8.16 8.11 -0.56
CA ILE A 10 -7.33 8.78 -1.57
C ILE A 10 -8.26 9.69 -2.39
N PRO A 11 -8.21 11.02 -2.23
CA PRO A 11 -9.12 11.95 -2.86
C PRO A 11 -9.10 11.90 -4.40
N GLU A 12 -7.98 11.52 -5.02
CA GLU A 12 -7.87 11.37 -6.47
C GLU A 12 -8.57 10.10 -6.98
N LEU A 13 -8.67 9.06 -6.15
CA LEU A 13 -9.31 7.80 -6.49
C LEU A 13 -10.74 7.69 -5.95
N ALA A 14 -11.08 8.46 -4.92
CA ALA A 14 -12.40 8.53 -4.30
C ALA A 14 -13.56 8.68 -5.30
N PRO A 15 -13.49 9.58 -6.32
CA PRO A 15 -14.59 9.74 -7.28
C PRO A 15 -14.71 8.59 -8.29
N LEU A 16 -13.71 7.71 -8.39
CA LEU A 16 -13.69 6.60 -9.35
C LEU A 16 -14.41 5.37 -8.81
N SER A 17 -14.96 4.56 -9.73
CA SER A 17 -15.49 3.23 -9.40
C SER A 17 -14.36 2.30 -8.93
N THR A 18 -14.68 1.24 -8.19
CA THR A 18 -13.68 0.27 -7.72
C THR A 18 -12.88 -0.37 -8.87
N ALA A 19 -13.53 -0.58 -10.03
CA ALA A 19 -12.88 -1.13 -11.21
C ALA A 19 -11.87 -0.13 -11.81
N ASP A 20 -12.25 1.14 -11.94
CA ASP A 20 -11.39 2.18 -12.48
C ASP A 20 -10.18 2.45 -11.57
N ARG A 21 -10.38 2.41 -10.25
CA ARG A 21 -9.26 2.54 -9.30
C ARG A 21 -8.21 1.45 -9.51
N ARG A 22 -8.65 0.19 -9.66
CA ARG A 22 -7.75 -0.93 -9.94
C ARG A 22 -7.01 -0.73 -11.26
N LYS A 23 -7.71 -0.24 -12.29
CA LYS A 23 -7.14 0.06 -13.60
C LYS A 23 -6.08 1.17 -13.50
N VAL A 24 -6.38 2.29 -12.84
CA VAL A 24 -5.42 3.38 -12.60
C VAL A 24 -4.19 2.86 -11.86
N GLN A 25 -4.35 2.06 -10.81
CA GLN A 25 -3.22 1.49 -10.07
C GLN A 25 -2.38 0.51 -10.91
N GLN A 26 -3.01 -0.32 -11.74
CA GLN A 26 -2.30 -1.28 -12.60
C GLN A 26 -1.58 -0.59 -13.76
N GLU A 27 -2.27 0.31 -14.45
CA GLU A 27 -1.73 1.01 -15.62
C GLU A 27 -0.67 2.03 -15.22
N SER A 28 -0.85 2.76 -14.10
CA SER A 28 0.20 3.64 -13.58
C SER A 28 1.48 2.90 -13.19
N ARG A 29 1.39 1.65 -12.70
CA ARG A 29 2.58 0.81 -12.45
C ARG A 29 3.30 0.41 -13.74
N LYS A 30 2.59 0.30 -14.85
CA LYS A 30 3.17 -0.01 -16.17
C LYS A 30 3.79 1.23 -16.80
N LEU A 31 3.08 2.37 -16.76
CA LEU A 31 3.52 3.63 -17.36
C LEU A 31 4.66 4.28 -16.57
N TYR A 32 4.57 4.28 -15.24
CA TYR A 32 5.51 5.01 -14.38
C TYR A 32 6.42 4.05 -13.60
N PRO A 33 7.71 3.98 -13.93
CA PRO A 33 8.66 3.13 -13.21
C PRO A 33 8.81 3.55 -11.74
N GLU A 34 8.54 4.81 -11.39
CA GLU A 34 8.55 5.27 -10.01
C GLU A 34 7.44 4.66 -9.16
N VAL A 35 6.23 4.52 -9.71
CA VAL A 35 5.10 3.86 -9.04
C VAL A 35 5.44 2.39 -8.82
N LYS A 36 6.05 1.74 -9.82
CA LYS A 36 6.55 0.37 -9.70
C LYS A 36 7.62 0.28 -8.60
N LYS A 37 8.62 1.16 -8.59
CA LYS A 37 9.68 1.19 -7.56
C LYS A 37 9.09 1.42 -6.17
N ALA A 38 8.16 2.36 -6.01
CA ALA A 38 7.49 2.62 -4.74
C ALA A 38 6.71 1.39 -4.24
N PHE A 39 6.03 0.66 -5.14
CA PHE A 39 5.37 -0.59 -4.80
C PHE A 39 6.35 -1.70 -4.36
N TRP A 40 7.49 -1.84 -5.03
CA TRP A 40 8.52 -2.81 -4.64
C TRP A 40 9.17 -2.45 -3.30
N VAL A 41 9.45 -1.17 -3.06
CA VAL A 41 9.95 -0.69 -1.76
C VAL A 41 8.92 -0.95 -0.68
N TYR A 42 7.64 -0.72 -0.94
CA TYR A 42 6.56 -1.07 -0.02
C TYR A 42 6.56 -2.56 0.30
N LEU A 43 6.57 -3.42 -0.72
CA LEU A 43 6.55 -4.87 -0.53
C LEU A 43 7.79 -5.34 0.24
N ALA A 44 8.97 -4.83 -0.10
CA ALA A 44 10.21 -5.11 0.62
C ALA A 44 10.13 -4.65 2.08
N THR A 45 9.51 -3.51 2.36
CA THR A 45 9.30 -3.01 3.74
C THR A 45 8.37 -3.94 4.52
N VAL A 46 7.24 -4.35 3.94
CA VAL A 46 6.30 -5.28 4.59
C VAL A 46 7.00 -6.60 4.92
N VAL A 47 7.76 -7.15 3.98
CA VAL A 47 8.49 -8.40 4.17
C VAL A 47 9.60 -8.23 5.20
N ALA A 48 10.41 -7.17 5.12
CA ALA A 48 11.52 -6.94 6.04
C ALA A 48 11.02 -6.71 7.47
N VAL A 49 9.99 -5.89 7.67
CA VAL A 49 9.38 -5.64 8.98
C VAL A 49 8.70 -6.90 9.51
N GLY A 50 7.96 -7.63 8.67
CA GLY A 50 7.34 -8.90 9.03
C GLY A 50 8.37 -9.96 9.44
N PHE A 51 9.48 -10.06 8.71
CA PHE A 51 10.56 -10.99 9.00
C PHE A 51 11.35 -10.60 10.26
N ALA A 52 11.72 -9.34 10.41
CA ALA A 52 12.44 -8.84 11.59
C ALA A 52 11.61 -9.01 12.87
N SER A 53 10.32 -8.70 12.82
CA SER A 53 9.41 -8.92 13.95
C SER A 53 9.21 -10.41 14.25
N ALA A 54 9.11 -11.27 13.23
CA ALA A 54 9.04 -12.71 13.43
C ALA A 54 10.30 -13.26 14.14
N ILE A 55 11.49 -12.81 13.75
CA ILE A 55 12.75 -13.19 14.42
C ILE A 55 12.77 -12.72 15.87
N LEU A 56 12.54 -11.42 16.11
CA LEU A 56 12.56 -10.83 17.46
C LEU A 56 11.59 -11.54 18.40
N LEU A 57 10.37 -11.77 17.94
CA LEU A 57 9.34 -12.41 18.75
C LEU A 57 9.56 -13.92 18.89
N SER A 58 10.24 -14.58 17.95
CA SER A 58 10.67 -15.97 18.12
C SER A 58 11.73 -16.10 19.22
N ILE A 59 12.69 -15.17 19.28
CA ILE A 59 13.69 -15.11 20.35
C ILE A 59 13.02 -14.88 21.71
N VAL A 60 12.07 -13.93 21.78
CA VAL A 60 11.31 -13.65 23.00
C VAL A 60 10.44 -14.84 23.41
N SER A 61 9.77 -15.47 22.45
CA SER A 61 8.93 -16.67 22.66
C SER A 61 9.74 -17.84 23.20
N TYR A 62 10.95 -18.05 22.67
CA TYR A 62 11.88 -19.06 23.17
C TYR A 62 12.33 -18.76 24.60
N ALA A 63 12.66 -17.50 24.90
CA ALA A 63 13.06 -17.07 26.23
C ALA A 63 11.94 -17.18 27.29
N LEU A 64 10.69 -16.99 26.89
CA LEU A 64 9.51 -17.01 27.79
C LEU A 64 8.73 -18.34 27.78
N GLY A 65 9.10 -19.30 26.91
CA GLY A 65 8.39 -20.58 26.77
C GLY A 65 7.00 -20.49 26.12
N ILE A 66 6.67 -19.36 25.49
CA ILE A 66 5.34 -19.08 24.92
C ILE A 66 5.34 -19.42 23.43
N ARG A 67 4.53 -20.38 22.97
CA ARG A 67 4.34 -20.64 21.54
C ARG A 67 3.28 -19.70 20.96
N SER A 68 3.67 -18.50 20.49
CA SER A 68 2.74 -17.56 19.85
C SER A 68 2.79 -17.65 18.33
N GLN A 69 1.71 -18.17 17.71
CA GLN A 69 1.54 -18.28 16.25
C GLN A 69 1.14 -16.95 15.58
N TRP A 70 0.73 -15.95 16.37
CA TRP A 70 0.18 -14.67 15.88
C TRP A 70 1.24 -13.62 15.55
N VAL A 71 2.48 -13.91 15.91
CA VAL A 71 3.66 -13.04 15.80
C VAL A 71 3.89 -12.52 14.38
N GLY A 72 3.83 -13.40 13.37
CA GLY A 72 4.04 -13.00 11.98
C GLY A 72 2.93 -12.11 11.43
N ALA A 73 1.69 -12.27 11.92
CA ALA A 73 0.54 -11.49 11.48
C ALA A 73 0.61 -10.04 11.99
N ILE A 74 1.04 -9.83 13.22
CA ILE A 74 1.20 -8.49 13.82
C ILE A 74 2.33 -7.72 13.10
N GLY A 75 3.44 -8.40 12.85
CA GLY A 75 4.57 -7.85 12.11
C GLY A 75 4.24 -7.37 10.71
N ALA A 76 3.54 -8.23 9.95
CA ALA A 76 3.07 -7.90 8.61
C ALA A 76 2.06 -6.74 8.63
N GLY A 77 1.15 -6.72 9.61
CA GLY A 77 0.17 -5.64 9.78
C GLY A 77 0.81 -4.25 9.95
N LEU A 78 1.85 -4.15 10.80
CA LEU A 78 2.58 -2.89 10.99
C LEU A 78 3.30 -2.45 9.71
N GLY A 79 3.97 -3.39 9.02
CA GLY A 79 4.63 -3.09 7.74
C GLY A 79 3.66 -2.56 6.67
N VAL A 80 2.45 -3.09 6.63
CA VAL A 80 1.39 -2.66 5.69
C VAL A 80 0.96 -1.22 5.98
N VAL A 81 0.69 -0.87 7.24
CA VAL A 81 0.16 0.47 7.59
C VAL A 81 1.17 1.58 7.28
N PHE A 82 2.43 1.41 7.70
CA PHE A 82 3.46 2.42 7.48
C PHE A 82 3.89 2.49 6.02
N GLY A 83 4.09 1.34 5.38
CA GLY A 83 4.54 1.28 4.01
C GLY A 83 3.49 1.79 3.02
N ARG A 84 2.20 1.53 3.27
CA ARG A 84 1.12 1.92 2.36
C ARG A 84 0.95 3.43 2.30
N THR A 85 1.03 4.11 3.43
CA THR A 85 0.89 5.58 3.48
C THR A 85 1.99 6.27 2.66
N ALA A 86 3.25 5.86 2.85
CA ALA A 86 4.39 6.39 2.11
C ALA A 86 4.31 6.05 0.60
N MET A 87 3.82 4.86 0.25
CA MET A 87 3.60 4.48 -1.14
C MET A 87 2.53 5.37 -1.78
N ILE A 88 1.39 5.57 -1.11
CA ILE A 88 0.28 6.36 -1.64
C ILE A 88 0.69 7.82 -1.86
N GLU A 89 1.43 8.42 -0.91
CA GLU A 89 1.91 9.80 -1.07
C GLU A 89 2.82 9.97 -2.29
N LYS A 90 3.69 8.99 -2.58
CA LYS A 90 4.54 9.00 -3.77
C LYS A 90 3.77 8.72 -5.07
N CYS A 91 2.78 7.83 -5.03
CA CYS A 91 2.04 7.42 -6.23
C CYS A 91 0.93 8.39 -6.62
N ARG A 92 0.40 9.16 -5.66
CA ARG A 92 -0.67 10.14 -5.85
C ARG A 92 -0.48 11.10 -7.04
N PRO A 93 0.64 11.82 -7.19
CA PRO A 93 0.82 12.74 -8.32
C PRO A 93 0.74 12.01 -9.67
N PHE A 94 1.25 10.79 -9.76
CA PHE A 94 1.19 9.97 -10.98
C PHE A 94 -0.21 9.46 -11.27
N TRP A 95 -0.99 9.09 -10.25
CA TRP A 95 -2.40 8.73 -10.43
C TRP A 95 -3.22 9.91 -10.91
N LYS A 96 -2.99 11.10 -10.34
CA LYS A 96 -3.62 12.34 -10.80
C LYS A 96 -3.29 12.62 -12.26
N GLN A 97 -2.01 12.59 -12.63
CA GLN A 97 -1.57 12.76 -14.03
C GLN A 97 -2.18 11.71 -14.96
N TYR A 98 -2.27 10.45 -14.53
CA TYR A 98 -2.87 9.39 -15.33
C TYR A 98 -4.37 9.65 -15.57
N ILE A 99 -5.12 10.03 -14.53
CA ILE A 99 -6.55 10.35 -14.63
C ILE A 99 -6.79 11.56 -15.54
N GLU A 100 -5.97 12.61 -15.39
CA GLU A 100 -6.03 13.82 -16.21
C GLU A 100 -5.67 13.54 -17.69
N SER A 101 -4.60 12.78 -17.93
CA SER A 101 -4.11 12.48 -19.29
C SER A 101 -4.96 11.48 -20.04
N HIS A 102 -5.51 10.47 -19.35
CA HIS A 102 -6.32 9.43 -19.98
C HIS A 102 -7.80 9.77 -20.02
N ALA A 103 -8.15 11.02 -19.67
CA ALA A 103 -9.52 11.49 -19.56
C ALA A 103 -10.42 10.38 -19.00
N ILE A 104 -10.02 9.80 -17.86
CA ILE A 104 -11.00 9.20 -16.95
C ILE A 104 -11.69 10.38 -16.24
N ALA A 105 -12.12 11.37 -17.03
CA ALA A 105 -13.26 12.16 -16.75
C ALA A 105 -14.37 11.12 -16.66
N THR A 106 -14.66 10.71 -15.44
CA THR A 106 -15.98 10.21 -15.09
C THR A 106 -16.93 11.28 -15.61
N SER A 107 -17.40 11.08 -16.84
CA SER A 107 -18.60 11.71 -17.32
C SER A 107 -19.61 11.53 -16.20
N LYS A 108 -20.02 12.65 -15.61
CA LYS A 108 -21.37 12.85 -15.06
C LYS A 108 -22.11 11.53 -14.82
N GLN A 109 -22.08 11.05 -13.59
CA GLN A 109 -23.28 10.44 -13.02
C GLN A 109 -23.80 11.54 -12.10
N LEU A 110 -24.70 12.47 -12.49
CA LEU A 110 -26.05 12.27 -13.05
C LEU A 110 -26.76 11.09 -12.41
#